data_AF-A0A2W1MSZ5-F1
#
_entry.id   AF-A0A2W1MSZ5-F1
#
_cell.length_a   1.000
_cell.length_b   1.000
_cell.length_c   1.000
_cell.angle_alpha   90.00
_cell.angle_beta   90.00
_cell.angle_gamma   90.00
#
_symmetry.space_group_name_H-M   'P 1'
#
loop_
_entity.id
_entity.type
_entity.pdbx_description
1 polymer ?
#
loop_
_entity_poly.entity_id
_entity_poly.type
_entity_poly.pdbx_seq_one_letter_code
_entity_poly.pdbx_strand_id
1 'polypeptide(L)'
;VLRTPSNNKLRLDDTRGQEHIKLSTEHSGKSQLNLGHLVDGQRQKRGEGFELRTDGWGVMRAGKGLYISADEQALAQGDLLEMDAAIEQLSSALSLARSMKAAALAAQVKPCDLDSQARLNTALTGLAKPGVLLHAPDGVGILSPSTVCVSSGSESVGVMAGHNLDFSAGRDLTAVAQESVSVLAQSAGMQLKAAHGNVDLHAQDGDLHALASDELRIESTGGRVEITAPEELVLHCAGAYIRIKGGEIELGAPGNIYHKVANVQKLGSASLTTPATPLPGGYSASYVLKNDAQVAMPFTSYRITTSAGEVFSGVTDKDGKTMAVHTLAPDNLKLELPQSEDWIGFFGPEGMSYEGIACKATMDDGSVLEGRFDADNKVRFTSITGSSCIALELEGLDRSEELPSAAAAMIRTLGE
;
A
#
# COMPACT_ATOMS: atom_id res chain seq x y z
N VAL A 1 -20.40 17.18 -39.46
CA VAL A 1 -19.20 16.34 -39.23
C VAL A 1 -18.00 17.05 -39.81
N LEU A 2 -16.98 17.32 -38.99
CA LEU A 2 -15.63 17.70 -39.43
C LEU A 2 -14.78 16.43 -39.49
N ARG A 3 -14.22 16.10 -40.66
CA ARG A 3 -13.49 14.84 -40.89
C ARG A 3 -12.26 15.07 -41.77
N THR A 4 -11.11 14.53 -41.34
CA THR A 4 -9.87 14.54 -42.13
C THR A 4 -9.75 13.29 -43.01
N PRO A 5 -8.83 13.25 -44.01
CA PRO A 5 -8.55 12.05 -44.79
C PRO A 5 -8.08 10.85 -43.95
N SER A 6 -7.30 11.12 -42.89
CA SER A 6 -6.86 10.13 -41.89
C SER A 6 -7.98 9.67 -40.95
N ASN A 7 -9.22 10.11 -41.21
CA ASN A 7 -10.41 9.73 -40.47
C ASN A 7 -10.46 10.26 -39.03
N ASN A 8 -9.67 11.29 -38.69
CA ASN A 8 -9.89 12.08 -37.48
C ASN A 8 -11.24 12.80 -37.63
N LYS A 9 -12.08 12.74 -36.60
CA LYS A 9 -13.47 13.23 -36.63
C LYS A 9 -13.79 14.07 -35.42
N LEU A 10 -14.44 15.20 -35.66
CA LEU A 10 -15.34 15.86 -34.72
C LEU A 10 -16.76 15.82 -35.31
N ARG A 11 -17.64 15.03 -34.71
CA ARG A 11 -19.04 14.87 -35.14
C ARG A 11 -19.97 15.39 -34.05
N LEU A 12 -20.85 16.30 -34.44
CA LEU A 12 -22.01 16.74 -33.67
C LEU A 12 -23.25 16.18 -34.39
N ASP A 13 -24.18 15.62 -33.63
CA ASP A 13 -25.48 15.14 -34.10
C ASP A 13 -26.58 15.82 -33.31
N ASP A 14 -27.49 16.49 -34.02
CA ASP A 14 -28.55 17.33 -33.46
C ASP A 14 -29.92 16.65 -33.51
N THR A 15 -29.97 15.32 -33.71
CA THR A 15 -31.21 14.56 -33.64
C THR A 15 -31.83 14.75 -32.26
N ARG A 16 -33.03 15.35 -32.19
CA ARG A 16 -33.65 15.77 -30.93
C ARG A 16 -33.90 14.57 -30.01
N GLY A 17 -33.42 14.66 -28.76
CA GLY A 17 -33.48 13.59 -27.77
C GLY A 17 -32.48 12.46 -28.00
N GLN A 18 -31.58 12.60 -28.98
CA GLN A 18 -30.51 11.67 -29.33
C GLN A 18 -29.23 12.45 -29.66
N GLU A 19 -29.04 13.61 -29.04
CA GLU A 19 -27.89 14.47 -29.31
C GLU A 19 -26.59 13.80 -28.85
N HIS A 20 -25.54 13.88 -29.68
CA HIS A 20 -24.21 13.42 -29.29
C HIS A 20 -23.07 14.21 -29.91
N ILE A 21 -21.94 14.22 -29.20
CA ILE A 21 -20.65 14.72 -29.69
C ILE A 21 -19.65 13.55 -29.71
N LYS A 22 -18.89 13.44 -30.79
CA LYS A 22 -17.84 12.44 -30.97
C LYS A 22 -16.55 13.09 -31.46
N LEU A 23 -15.50 12.96 -30.66
CA LEU A 23 -14.12 13.28 -31.03
C LEU A 23 -13.35 11.95 -31.16
N SER A 24 -12.76 11.69 -32.33
CA SER A 24 -12.16 10.38 -32.65
C SER A 24 -10.92 10.52 -33.51
N THR A 25 -9.93 9.68 -33.24
CA THR A 25 -8.86 9.29 -34.19
C THR A 25 -8.96 7.78 -34.46
N GLU A 26 -8.33 7.27 -35.51
CA GLU A 26 -8.21 5.81 -35.76
C GLU A 26 -7.00 5.19 -35.05
N HIS A 27 -6.04 6.02 -34.61
CA HIS A 27 -4.87 5.55 -33.89
C HIS A 27 -5.26 4.82 -32.60
N SER A 28 -4.43 3.88 -32.16
CA SER A 28 -4.60 3.07 -30.93
C SER A 28 -5.99 2.43 -30.84
N GLY A 29 -6.46 1.85 -31.94
CA GLY A 29 -7.72 1.10 -31.96
C GLY A 29 -8.98 1.96 -31.84
N LYS A 30 -8.94 3.19 -32.34
CA LYS A 30 -9.97 4.22 -32.16
C LYS A 30 -10.02 4.82 -30.75
N SER A 31 -9.07 5.69 -30.47
CA SER A 31 -9.14 6.59 -29.31
C SER A 31 -10.25 7.63 -29.50
N GLN A 32 -11.19 7.70 -28.55
CA GLN A 32 -12.40 8.51 -28.66
C GLN A 32 -12.83 9.14 -27.33
N LEU A 33 -13.37 10.35 -27.42
CA LEU A 33 -14.27 10.93 -26.45
C LEU A 33 -15.66 11.02 -27.10
N ASN A 34 -16.63 10.34 -26.51
CA ASN A 34 -18.02 10.37 -26.96
C ASN A 34 -18.91 10.89 -25.81
N LEU A 35 -19.84 11.80 -26.10
CA LEU A 35 -20.74 12.47 -25.14
C LEU A 35 -22.19 12.40 -25.62
N GLY A 36 -23.14 12.16 -24.72
CA GLY A 36 -24.58 12.13 -25.00
C GLY A 36 -25.09 10.74 -25.41
N HIS A 37 -25.88 10.68 -26.49
CA HIS A 37 -26.44 9.45 -27.04
C HIS A 37 -25.41 8.69 -27.88
N LEU A 38 -24.71 7.73 -27.28
CA LEU A 38 -23.61 7.02 -27.93
C LEU A 38 -24.13 6.02 -28.97
N VAL A 39 -23.65 6.13 -30.22
CA VAL A 39 -24.02 5.21 -31.31
C VAL A 39 -22.82 4.46 -31.92
N ASP A 40 -23.07 3.26 -32.42
CA ASP A 40 -22.09 2.44 -33.15
C ASP A 40 -21.88 2.89 -34.63
N GLY A 41 -21.20 2.05 -35.42
CA GLY A 41 -20.96 2.33 -36.84
C GLY A 41 -22.22 2.31 -37.71
N GLN A 42 -23.26 1.62 -37.24
CA GLN A 42 -24.57 1.43 -37.86
C GLN A 42 -25.60 2.43 -37.32
N ARG A 43 -25.18 3.38 -36.48
CA ARG A 43 -26.01 4.36 -35.78
C ARG A 43 -27.01 3.74 -34.80
N GLN A 44 -26.76 2.53 -34.32
CA GLN A 44 -27.54 1.93 -33.25
C GLN A 44 -27.02 2.42 -31.90
N LYS A 45 -27.94 2.69 -30.96
CA LYS A 45 -27.59 3.09 -29.59
C LYS A 45 -26.73 2.01 -28.94
N ARG A 46 -25.58 2.42 -28.39
CA ARG A 46 -24.67 1.56 -27.64
C ARG A 46 -24.44 2.01 -26.19
N GLY A 47 -24.92 3.19 -25.82
CA GLY A 47 -24.81 3.73 -24.46
C GLY A 47 -25.30 5.17 -24.36
N GLU A 48 -25.29 5.71 -23.14
CA GLU A 48 -25.61 7.09 -22.81
C GLU A 48 -24.61 7.61 -21.77
N GLY A 49 -24.38 8.93 -21.75
CA GLY A 49 -23.44 9.58 -20.83
C GLY A 49 -22.17 9.99 -21.54
N PHE A 50 -21.01 9.65 -20.97
CA PHE A 50 -19.71 9.88 -21.61
C PHE A 50 -18.91 8.58 -21.69
N GLU A 51 -18.08 8.47 -22.73
CA GLU A 51 -17.11 7.40 -22.87
C GLU A 51 -15.78 8.00 -23.31
N LEU A 52 -14.74 7.79 -22.50
CA LEU A 52 -13.34 7.96 -22.89
C LEU A 52 -12.75 6.57 -23.14
N ARG A 53 -12.44 6.25 -24.40
CA ARG A 53 -11.92 4.92 -24.79
C ARG A 53 -10.65 5.01 -25.63
N THR A 54 -9.83 3.98 -25.54
CA THR A 54 -8.62 3.75 -26.34
C THR A 54 -8.23 2.27 -26.19
N ASP A 55 -7.63 1.66 -27.21
CA ASP A 55 -7.00 0.33 -27.07
C ASP A 55 -5.53 0.48 -26.62
N GLY A 56 -5.00 1.70 -26.60
CA GLY A 56 -3.71 2.04 -26.00
C GLY A 56 -3.83 2.37 -24.50
N TRP A 57 -2.79 3.01 -23.95
CA TRP A 57 -2.81 3.46 -22.55
C TRP A 57 -3.77 4.63 -22.33
N GLY A 58 -4.42 4.64 -21.16
CA GLY A 58 -5.18 5.76 -20.65
C GLY A 58 -4.50 6.34 -19.40
N VAL A 59 -4.33 7.66 -19.36
CA VAL A 59 -3.78 8.36 -18.20
C VAL A 59 -4.68 9.54 -17.87
N MET A 60 -5.13 9.64 -16.62
CA MET A 60 -5.74 10.84 -16.05
C MET A 60 -4.78 11.42 -15.03
N ARG A 61 -4.31 12.65 -15.26
CA ARG A 61 -3.36 13.33 -14.36
C ARG A 61 -3.94 14.68 -13.95
N ALA A 62 -4.18 14.85 -12.66
CA ALA A 62 -4.69 16.08 -12.08
C ALA A 62 -3.78 16.50 -10.92
N GLY A 63 -2.90 17.48 -11.16
CA GLY A 63 -1.88 17.91 -10.18
C GLY A 63 -2.43 18.54 -8.90
N LYS A 64 -3.73 18.85 -8.84
CA LYS A 64 -4.44 19.33 -7.66
C LYS A 64 -5.30 18.25 -6.98
N GLY A 65 -5.33 17.03 -7.52
CA GLY A 65 -6.16 15.93 -7.04
C GLY A 65 -7.23 15.51 -8.04
N LEU A 66 -7.81 14.33 -7.83
CA LEU A 66 -8.81 13.71 -8.70
C LEU A 66 -10.04 13.30 -7.89
N TYR A 67 -11.20 13.81 -8.26
CA TYR A 67 -12.49 13.39 -7.70
C TYR A 67 -13.24 12.56 -8.75
N ILE A 68 -13.55 11.31 -8.42
CA ILE A 68 -14.35 10.42 -9.26
C ILE A 68 -15.60 10.09 -8.45
N SER A 69 -16.75 10.55 -8.95
CA SER A 69 -18.02 10.46 -8.25
C SER A 69 -19.12 9.90 -9.15
N ALA A 70 -20.01 9.12 -8.53
CA ALA A 70 -21.30 8.72 -9.10
C ALA A 70 -22.48 9.48 -8.45
N ASP A 71 -22.21 10.58 -7.75
CA ASP A 71 -23.23 11.51 -7.25
C ASP A 71 -23.83 12.28 -8.42
N GLU A 72 -25.16 12.38 -8.45
CA GLU A 72 -25.85 13.14 -9.48
C GLU A 72 -25.70 14.64 -9.23
N GLN A 73 -25.16 15.37 -10.22
CA GLN A 73 -25.20 16.84 -10.26
C GLN A 73 -26.06 17.29 -11.45
N ALA A 74 -27.37 17.42 -11.21
CA ALA A 74 -28.35 17.68 -12.25
C ALA A 74 -28.02 18.97 -13.03
N LEU A 75 -27.96 18.85 -14.35
CA LEU A 75 -27.69 19.97 -15.27
C LEU A 75 -26.38 20.72 -14.97
N ALA A 76 -25.41 20.07 -14.31
CA ALA A 76 -24.19 20.71 -13.80
C ALA A 76 -24.48 21.98 -12.97
N GLN A 77 -25.60 21.98 -12.23
CA GLN A 77 -25.93 23.04 -11.29
C GLN A 77 -25.17 22.78 -9.99
N GLY A 78 -24.10 23.54 -9.77
CA GLY A 78 -23.24 23.42 -8.60
C GLY A 78 -21.78 23.66 -8.95
N ASP A 79 -20.90 23.51 -7.97
CA ASP A 79 -19.46 23.62 -8.18
C ASP A 79 -18.91 22.33 -8.79
N LEU A 80 -17.83 22.44 -9.59
CA LEU A 80 -17.16 21.28 -10.19
C LEU A 80 -16.70 20.22 -9.15
N LEU A 81 -16.41 20.68 -7.93
CA LEU A 81 -15.95 19.86 -6.81
C LEU A 81 -16.99 19.79 -5.69
N GLU A 82 -18.28 19.94 -6.00
CA GLU A 82 -19.35 19.66 -5.04
C GLU A 82 -19.27 18.19 -4.59
N MET A 83 -19.03 17.97 -3.29
CA MET A 83 -18.70 16.66 -2.75
C MET A 83 -19.25 16.46 -1.33
N ASP A 84 -20.35 17.12 -0.99
CA ASP A 84 -20.93 17.10 0.36
C ASP A 84 -21.22 15.67 0.83
N ALA A 85 -21.83 14.84 -0.02
CA ALA A 85 -22.08 13.43 0.28
C ALA A 85 -20.78 12.65 0.57
N ALA A 86 -19.72 12.88 -0.22
CA ALA A 86 -18.43 12.23 0.00
C ALA A 86 -17.73 12.74 1.29
N ILE A 87 -17.85 14.03 1.61
CA ILE A 87 -17.35 14.62 2.86
C ILE A 87 -18.09 14.03 4.07
N GLU A 88 -19.40 13.81 3.97
CA GLU A 88 -20.20 13.14 5.02
C GLU A 88 -19.71 11.71 5.25
N GLN A 89 -19.39 10.96 4.19
CA GLN A 89 -18.82 9.61 4.32
C GLN A 89 -17.43 9.62 4.97
N LEU A 90 -16.53 10.53 4.54
CA LEU A 90 -15.21 10.73 5.17
C LEU A 90 -15.35 11.06 6.67
N SER A 91 -16.29 11.95 7.01
CA SER A 91 -16.53 12.38 8.39
C SER A 91 -17.13 11.28 9.25
N SER A 92 -18.02 10.47 8.68
CA SER A 92 -18.64 9.32 9.34
C SER A 92 -17.60 8.23 9.62
N ALA A 93 -16.76 7.89 8.65
CA ALA A 93 -15.68 6.92 8.80
C ALA A 93 -14.68 7.34 9.88
N LEU A 94 -14.27 8.61 9.90
CA LEU A 94 -13.36 9.13 10.93
C LEU A 94 -14.00 9.13 12.32
N SER A 95 -15.30 9.41 12.42
CA SER A 95 -16.04 9.38 13.68
C SER A 95 -16.15 7.96 14.23
N LEU A 96 -16.41 6.97 13.38
CA LEU A 96 -16.36 5.56 13.75
C LEU A 96 -14.97 5.15 14.25
N ALA A 97 -13.92 5.50 13.51
CA ALA A 97 -12.54 5.22 13.92
C ALA A 97 -12.19 5.87 15.29
N ARG A 98 -12.66 7.10 15.54
CA ARG A 98 -12.48 7.78 16.84
C ARG A 98 -13.19 7.04 17.97
N SER A 99 -14.41 6.59 17.75
CA SER A 99 -15.18 5.81 18.74
C SER A 99 -14.47 4.48 19.06
N MET A 100 -14.02 3.75 18.04
CA MET A 100 -13.28 2.50 18.20
C MET A 100 -11.93 2.69 18.90
N LYS A 101 -11.21 3.79 18.61
CA LYS A 101 -10.00 4.17 19.34
C LYS A 101 -10.28 4.37 20.84
N ALA A 102 -11.38 5.02 21.21
CA ALA A 102 -11.76 5.19 22.60
C ALA A 102 -12.09 3.84 23.28
N ALA A 103 -12.79 2.95 22.59
CA ALA A 103 -13.06 1.59 23.07
C ALA A 103 -11.76 0.78 23.27
N ALA A 104 -10.83 0.85 22.32
CA ALA A 104 -9.53 0.19 22.42
C ALA A 104 -8.73 0.68 23.64
N LEU A 105 -8.67 2.00 23.84
CA LEU A 105 -8.00 2.59 25.01
C LEU A 105 -8.64 2.14 26.33
N ALA A 106 -9.97 2.11 26.41
CA ALA A 106 -10.68 1.65 27.60
C ALA A 106 -10.42 0.16 27.91
N ALA A 107 -10.22 -0.66 26.87
CA ALA A 107 -9.89 -2.07 26.97
C ALA A 107 -8.37 -2.36 27.07
N GLN A 108 -7.53 -1.32 27.16
CA GLN A 108 -6.06 -1.44 27.16
C GLN A 108 -5.49 -2.16 25.91
N VAL A 109 -6.15 -2.01 24.77
CA VAL A 109 -5.74 -2.54 23.46
C VAL A 109 -5.07 -1.43 22.64
N LYS A 110 -4.06 -1.77 21.82
CA LYS A 110 -3.39 -0.77 20.95
C LYS A 110 -4.41 -0.10 20.04
N PRO A 111 -4.54 1.25 20.07
CA PRO A 111 -5.52 1.95 19.25
C PRO A 111 -5.07 2.06 17.79
N CYS A 112 -6.04 2.30 16.89
CA CYS A 112 -5.74 2.65 15.50
C CYS A 112 -5.06 4.04 15.39
N ASP A 113 -4.32 4.25 14.30
CA ASP A 113 -3.72 5.52 13.94
C ASP A 113 -4.76 6.50 13.37
N LEU A 114 -5.41 7.22 14.28
CA LEU A 114 -6.42 8.22 13.94
C LEU A 114 -5.81 9.47 13.25
N ASP A 115 -4.53 9.75 13.47
CA ASP A 115 -3.92 11.00 13.02
C ASP A 115 -3.71 10.98 11.51
N SER A 116 -3.26 9.84 10.96
CA SER A 116 -3.15 9.63 9.51
C SER A 116 -4.52 9.74 8.82
N GLN A 117 -5.57 9.18 9.43
CA GLN A 117 -6.94 9.25 8.89
C GLN A 117 -7.51 10.68 8.94
N ALA A 118 -7.23 11.44 10.00
CA ALA A 118 -7.64 12.83 10.10
C ALA A 118 -6.91 13.72 9.08
N ARG A 119 -5.61 13.48 8.84
CA ARG A 119 -4.84 14.13 7.77
C ARG A 119 -5.42 13.81 6.39
N LEU A 120 -5.80 12.56 6.14
CA LEU A 120 -6.44 12.14 4.89
C LEU A 120 -7.76 12.87 4.66
N ASN A 121 -8.64 12.95 5.67
CA ASN A 121 -9.88 13.72 5.57
C ASN A 121 -9.60 15.18 5.20
N THR A 122 -8.66 15.83 5.89
CA THR A 122 -8.30 17.23 5.61
C THR A 122 -7.76 17.41 4.18
N ALA A 123 -6.99 16.43 3.70
CA ALA A 123 -6.42 16.45 2.36
C ALA A 123 -7.47 16.28 1.25
N LEU A 124 -8.47 15.41 1.47
CA LEU A 124 -9.48 15.05 0.48
C LEU A 124 -10.70 15.97 0.50
N THR A 125 -11.03 16.61 1.62
CA THR A 125 -12.10 17.62 1.68
C THR A 125 -11.78 18.78 0.74
N GLY A 126 -12.64 18.97 -0.27
CA GLY A 126 -12.43 19.96 -1.33
C GLY A 126 -11.17 19.73 -2.17
N LEU A 127 -10.57 18.52 -2.10
CA LEU A 127 -9.23 18.22 -2.64
C LEU A 127 -8.18 19.29 -2.27
N ALA A 128 -8.12 19.67 -0.99
CA ALA A 128 -7.16 20.66 -0.49
C ALA A 128 -5.68 20.26 -0.72
N LYS A 129 -5.42 18.96 -0.91
CA LYS A 129 -4.13 18.39 -1.31
C LYS A 129 -4.32 17.43 -2.49
N PRO A 130 -3.26 17.12 -3.26
CA PRO A 130 -3.34 16.25 -4.43
C PRO A 130 -3.57 14.79 -4.06
N GLY A 131 -4.80 14.46 -3.68
CA GLY A 131 -5.27 13.10 -3.41
C GLY A 131 -6.26 12.61 -4.47
N VAL A 132 -6.74 11.38 -4.28
CA VAL A 132 -7.82 10.79 -5.07
C VAL A 132 -8.98 10.47 -4.14
N LEU A 133 -10.16 10.96 -4.46
CA LEU A 133 -11.40 10.62 -3.76
C LEU A 133 -12.33 9.88 -4.72
N LEU A 134 -12.68 8.64 -4.36
CA LEU A 134 -13.64 7.80 -5.07
C LEU A 134 -14.90 7.72 -4.22
N HIS A 135 -16.04 8.14 -4.76
CA HIS A 135 -17.31 8.10 -4.04
C HIS A 135 -18.44 7.62 -4.95
N ALA A 136 -19.33 6.79 -4.41
CA ALA A 136 -20.54 6.37 -5.09
C ALA A 136 -21.62 6.06 -4.04
N PRO A 137 -22.86 6.55 -4.21
CA PRO A 137 -23.93 6.36 -3.23
C PRO A 137 -24.35 4.89 -3.10
N ASP A 138 -24.29 4.13 -4.21
CA ASP A 138 -24.72 2.73 -4.29
C ASP A 138 -23.54 1.74 -4.32
N GLY A 139 -22.40 2.13 -3.74
CA GLY A 139 -21.24 1.27 -3.51
C GLY A 139 -20.14 1.33 -4.58
N VAL A 140 -18.97 0.80 -4.22
CA VAL A 140 -17.76 0.80 -5.06
C VAL A 140 -17.21 -0.62 -5.15
N GLY A 141 -16.99 -1.12 -6.37
CA GLY A 141 -16.35 -2.41 -6.62
C GLY A 141 -14.91 -2.25 -7.11
N ILE A 142 -13.96 -2.92 -6.45
CA ILE A 142 -12.55 -3.00 -6.87
C ILE A 142 -12.24 -4.48 -7.11
N LEU A 143 -12.13 -4.88 -8.38
CA LEU A 143 -12.06 -6.28 -8.79
C LEU A 143 -10.94 -6.48 -9.81
N SER A 144 -10.25 -7.60 -9.72
CA SER A 144 -9.28 -8.07 -10.72
C SER A 144 -9.25 -9.60 -10.71
N PRO A 145 -9.15 -10.26 -11.88
CA PRO A 145 -8.85 -11.70 -11.93
C PRO A 145 -7.40 -12.00 -11.50
N SER A 146 -6.57 -10.97 -11.40
CA SER A 146 -5.20 -11.01 -10.89
C SER A 146 -5.12 -10.25 -9.56
N THR A 147 -3.91 -9.96 -9.10
CA THR A 147 -3.64 -9.30 -7.82
C THR A 147 -4.29 -7.91 -7.73
N VAL A 148 -4.89 -7.61 -6.57
CA VAL A 148 -5.24 -6.26 -6.11
C VAL A 148 -4.31 -5.91 -4.95
N CYS A 149 -3.72 -4.72 -4.95
CA CYS A 149 -2.85 -4.23 -3.88
C CYS A 149 -3.40 -2.92 -3.32
N VAL A 150 -3.51 -2.84 -2.00
CA VAL A 150 -3.84 -1.62 -1.24
C VAL A 150 -2.70 -1.39 -0.25
N SER A 151 -1.91 -0.34 -0.48
CA SER A 151 -0.71 -0.07 0.29
C SER A 151 -0.56 1.41 0.58
N SER A 152 -0.05 1.73 1.76
CA SER A 152 0.41 3.07 2.13
C SER A 152 1.87 2.97 2.57
N GLY A 153 2.74 3.79 1.99
CA GLY A 153 4.18 3.66 2.16
C GLY A 153 4.74 4.19 3.48
N SER A 154 4.12 5.25 4.02
CA SER A 154 4.62 5.99 5.18
C SER A 154 3.56 6.26 6.26
N GLU A 155 2.31 5.89 5.98
CA GLU A 155 1.13 6.18 6.79
C GLU A 155 0.24 4.92 6.87
N SER A 156 -0.85 4.97 7.63
CA SER A 156 -1.72 3.80 7.85
C SER A 156 -2.76 3.57 6.74
N VAL A 157 -3.03 2.30 6.43
CA VAL A 157 -4.24 1.90 5.69
C VAL A 157 -5.40 1.76 6.68
N GLY A 158 -6.47 2.53 6.48
CA GLY A 158 -7.69 2.48 7.27
C GLY A 158 -8.81 1.76 6.52
N VAL A 159 -9.53 0.87 7.20
CA VAL A 159 -10.75 0.23 6.67
C VAL A 159 -11.85 0.35 7.71
N MET A 160 -12.95 0.99 7.34
CA MET A 160 -14.08 1.27 8.23
C MET A 160 -15.37 0.76 7.59
N ALA A 161 -16.23 0.15 8.39
CA ALA A 161 -17.55 -0.31 7.96
C ALA A 161 -18.59 0.03 9.04
N GLY A 162 -19.73 0.60 8.62
CA GLY A 162 -20.84 0.87 9.55
C GLY A 162 -21.55 -0.40 10.04
N HIS A 163 -21.32 -1.54 9.37
CA HIS A 163 -21.83 -2.86 9.73
C HIS A 163 -20.66 -3.82 9.96
N ASN A 164 -20.53 -4.84 9.09
CA ASN A 164 -19.48 -5.85 9.20
C ASN A 164 -18.28 -5.48 8.34
N LEU A 165 -17.11 -5.93 8.79
CA LEU A 165 -15.92 -6.03 7.96
C LEU A 165 -15.66 -7.52 7.75
N ASP A 166 -15.82 -8.00 6.51
CA ASP A 166 -15.72 -9.40 6.15
C ASP A 166 -14.47 -9.67 5.31
N PHE A 167 -13.56 -10.52 5.81
CA PHE A 167 -12.42 -11.02 5.06
C PHE A 167 -12.64 -12.49 4.71
N SER A 168 -12.60 -12.83 3.42
CA SER A 168 -12.75 -14.20 2.92
C SER A 168 -11.62 -14.53 1.96
N ALA A 169 -10.92 -15.64 2.22
CA ALA A 169 -9.84 -16.14 1.37
C ALA A 169 -10.14 -17.57 0.93
N GLY A 170 -9.90 -17.90 -0.35
CA GLY A 170 -10.06 -19.26 -0.87
C GLY A 170 -8.93 -20.22 -0.44
N ARG A 171 -7.88 -19.68 0.18
CA ARG A 171 -6.73 -20.41 0.75
C ARG A 171 -6.45 -19.83 2.14
N ASP A 172 -5.39 -19.06 2.28
CA ASP A 172 -4.91 -18.58 3.57
C ASP A 172 -5.32 -17.13 3.82
N LEU A 173 -5.60 -16.80 5.08
CA LEU A 173 -5.66 -15.43 5.59
C LEU A 173 -4.43 -15.19 6.46
N THR A 174 -3.46 -14.45 5.93
CA THR A 174 -2.19 -14.17 6.63
C THR A 174 -2.17 -12.73 7.10
N ALA A 175 -1.85 -12.52 8.39
CA ALA A 175 -1.65 -11.20 8.98
C ALA A 175 -0.29 -11.17 9.69
N VAL A 176 0.56 -10.23 9.29
CA VAL A 176 1.88 -10.00 9.88
C VAL A 176 2.02 -8.53 10.20
N ALA A 177 2.42 -8.22 11.43
CA ALA A 177 2.68 -6.85 11.88
C ALA A 177 4.06 -6.79 12.52
N GLN A 178 4.81 -5.73 12.21
CA GLN A 178 6.16 -5.52 12.74
C GLN A 178 6.17 -5.34 14.25
N GLU A 179 5.17 -4.64 14.81
CA GLU A 179 5.14 -4.32 16.24
C GLU A 179 4.17 -5.19 17.03
N SER A 180 2.90 -5.25 16.62
CA SER A 180 1.86 -5.93 17.38
C SER A 180 0.62 -6.18 16.52
N VAL A 181 -0.07 -7.27 16.82
CA VAL A 181 -1.44 -7.53 16.37
C VAL A 181 -2.36 -7.30 17.56
N SER A 182 -3.42 -6.53 17.37
CA SER A 182 -4.39 -6.19 18.41
C SER A 182 -5.80 -6.39 17.87
N VAL A 183 -6.60 -7.19 18.57
CA VAL A 183 -7.98 -7.53 18.18
C VAL A 183 -8.88 -7.36 19.39
N LEU A 184 -9.94 -6.56 19.23
CA LEU A 184 -10.92 -6.29 20.27
C LEU A 184 -12.33 -6.55 19.75
N ALA A 185 -13.09 -7.36 20.46
CA ALA A 185 -14.54 -7.46 20.30
C ALA A 185 -15.20 -6.82 21.52
N GLN A 186 -15.88 -5.69 21.33
CA GLN A 186 -16.39 -4.89 22.46
C GLN A 186 -17.61 -5.51 23.16
N SER A 187 -18.54 -6.10 22.40
CA SER A 187 -19.89 -6.37 22.92
C SER A 187 -20.36 -7.83 22.80
N ALA A 188 -19.80 -8.61 21.87
CA ALA A 188 -20.32 -9.94 21.53
C ALA A 188 -19.30 -11.10 21.69
N GLY A 189 -18.06 -10.80 22.07
CA GLY A 189 -17.00 -11.80 22.25
C GLY A 189 -16.21 -12.15 20.97
N MET A 190 -15.26 -13.07 21.12
CA MET A 190 -14.30 -13.47 20.07
C MET A 190 -14.39 -14.99 19.83
N GLN A 191 -14.24 -15.42 18.58
CA GLN A 191 -14.16 -16.82 18.20
C GLN A 191 -12.92 -17.09 17.36
N LEU A 192 -12.10 -18.04 17.79
CA LEU A 192 -10.91 -18.53 17.08
C LEU A 192 -11.04 -20.05 16.99
N LYS A 193 -11.26 -20.58 15.77
CA LYS A 193 -11.58 -21.99 15.56
C LYS A 193 -10.89 -22.51 14.31
N ALA A 194 -10.25 -23.68 14.42
CA ALA A 194 -9.83 -24.48 13.28
C ALA A 194 -10.77 -25.68 13.15
N ALA A 195 -11.52 -25.76 12.04
CA ALA A 195 -12.39 -26.92 11.78
C ALA A 195 -11.58 -28.21 11.55
N HIS A 196 -10.40 -28.04 10.95
CA HIS A 196 -9.39 -29.07 10.74
C HIS A 196 -8.01 -28.45 10.96
N GLY A 197 -7.03 -29.28 11.31
CA GLY A 197 -5.69 -28.81 11.65
C GLY A 197 -5.57 -28.33 13.10
N ASN A 198 -4.40 -27.79 13.43
CA ASN A 198 -4.05 -27.38 14.78
C ASN A 198 -4.35 -25.89 15.01
N VAL A 199 -4.51 -25.52 16.28
CA VAL A 199 -4.45 -24.13 16.73
C VAL A 199 -3.20 -24.00 17.58
N ASP A 200 -2.22 -23.24 17.07
CA ASP A 200 -0.96 -22.97 17.77
C ASP A 200 -0.99 -21.53 18.34
N LEU A 201 -0.73 -21.40 19.65
CA LEU A 201 -0.66 -20.11 20.35
C LEU A 201 0.68 -20.01 21.06
N HIS A 202 1.57 -19.14 20.58
CA HIS A 202 2.92 -19.00 21.10
C HIS A 202 3.24 -17.53 21.42
N ALA A 203 3.88 -17.32 22.57
CA ALA A 203 4.64 -16.10 22.87
C ALA A 203 6.12 -16.50 22.92
N GLN A 204 6.91 -16.06 21.92
CA GLN A 204 8.29 -16.54 21.75
C GLN A 204 9.28 -15.92 22.75
N ASP A 205 9.06 -14.66 23.11
CA ASP A 205 9.90 -13.88 24.02
C ASP A 205 9.02 -13.07 25.00
N GLY A 206 7.90 -13.66 25.43
CA GLY A 206 6.95 -12.99 26.31
C GLY A 206 5.94 -13.95 26.94
N ASP A 207 5.03 -13.38 27.72
CA ASP A 207 4.03 -14.16 28.46
C ASP A 207 2.81 -14.49 27.60
N LEU A 208 2.34 -15.74 27.70
CA LEU A 208 1.02 -16.12 27.23
C LEU A 208 0.02 -16.01 28.40
N HIS A 209 -0.81 -14.97 28.41
CA HIS A 209 -1.78 -14.72 29.47
C HIS A 209 -3.22 -14.98 28.97
N ALA A 210 -3.94 -15.86 29.67
CA ALA A 210 -5.35 -16.16 29.45
C ALA A 210 -6.15 -15.88 30.73
N LEU A 211 -7.11 -14.95 30.65
CA LEU A 211 -7.91 -14.51 31.79
C LEU A 211 -9.39 -14.49 31.42
N ALA A 212 -10.23 -14.99 32.33
CA ALA A 212 -11.68 -14.90 32.25
C ALA A 212 -12.23 -14.39 33.59
N SER A 213 -13.25 -13.53 33.56
CA SER A 213 -13.92 -13.05 34.78
C SER A 213 -14.87 -14.08 35.39
N ASP A 214 -15.28 -15.06 34.59
CA ASP A 214 -16.14 -16.18 35.00
C ASP A 214 -15.33 -17.48 34.87
N GLU A 215 -15.75 -18.40 34.01
CA GLU A 215 -15.10 -19.70 33.89
C GLU A 215 -13.99 -19.76 32.82
N LEU A 216 -12.89 -20.43 33.15
CA LEU A 216 -11.84 -20.83 32.21
C LEU A 216 -11.81 -22.36 32.11
N ARG A 217 -12.08 -22.90 30.92
CA ARG A 217 -12.07 -24.35 30.62
C ARG A 217 -10.90 -24.71 29.69
N ILE A 218 -10.15 -25.75 30.05
CA ILE A 218 -9.11 -26.37 29.22
C ILE A 218 -9.45 -27.85 29.11
N GLU A 219 -9.89 -28.29 27.94
CA GLU A 219 -10.45 -29.63 27.74
C GLU A 219 -9.84 -30.33 26.52
N SER A 220 -9.55 -31.62 26.67
CA SER A 220 -9.24 -32.52 25.56
C SER A 220 -10.30 -33.63 25.54
N THR A 221 -11.12 -33.68 24.49
CA THR A 221 -12.26 -34.61 24.42
C THR A 221 -11.88 -36.01 23.92
N GLY A 222 -10.76 -36.14 23.20
CA GLY A 222 -10.28 -37.41 22.66
C GLY A 222 -8.78 -37.67 22.88
N GLY A 223 -8.09 -36.80 23.63
CA GLY A 223 -6.63 -36.82 23.77
C GLY A 223 -6.15 -36.60 25.20
N ARG A 224 -5.03 -35.89 25.34
CA ARG A 224 -4.38 -35.57 26.61
C ARG A 224 -4.29 -34.06 26.82
N VAL A 225 -4.31 -33.64 28.08
CA VAL A 225 -3.88 -32.28 28.49
C VAL A 225 -2.51 -32.42 29.13
N GLU A 226 -1.53 -31.68 28.60
CA GLU A 226 -0.15 -31.70 29.06
C GLU A 226 0.24 -30.27 29.46
N ILE A 227 0.65 -30.08 30.71
CA ILE A 227 1.08 -28.78 31.26
C ILE A 227 2.48 -28.98 31.81
N THR A 228 3.45 -28.31 31.20
CA THR A 228 4.87 -28.46 31.51
C THR A 228 5.46 -27.09 31.80
N ALA A 229 6.21 -26.98 32.89
CA ALA A 229 6.97 -25.78 33.24
C ALA A 229 8.40 -26.19 33.64
N PRO A 230 9.44 -25.54 33.11
CA PRO A 230 10.83 -25.89 33.43
C PRO A 230 11.24 -25.45 34.85
N GLU A 231 10.65 -24.37 35.37
CA GLU A 231 11.02 -23.82 36.67
C GLU A 231 10.01 -24.18 37.77
N GLU A 232 8.73 -23.86 37.56
CA GLU A 232 7.72 -23.97 38.60
C GLU A 232 6.31 -24.05 38.00
N LEU A 233 5.49 -24.96 38.52
CA LEU A 233 4.06 -25.07 38.21
C LEU A 233 3.27 -24.87 39.51
N VAL A 234 2.32 -23.92 39.51
CA VAL A 234 1.45 -23.64 40.65
C VAL A 234 -0.02 -23.68 40.22
N LEU A 235 -0.80 -24.53 40.87
CA LEU A 235 -2.26 -24.54 40.80
C LEU A 235 -2.78 -24.02 42.13
N HIS A 236 -3.58 -22.96 42.13
CA HIS A 236 -4.08 -22.33 43.36
C HIS A 236 -5.58 -22.06 43.26
N CYS A 237 -6.30 -22.33 44.36
CA CYS A 237 -7.72 -22.05 44.50
C CYS A 237 -8.04 -21.70 45.96
N ALA A 238 -8.46 -20.46 46.23
CA ALA A 238 -8.92 -19.98 47.53
C ALA A 238 -7.99 -20.35 48.72
N GLY A 239 -6.66 -20.23 48.52
CA GLY A 239 -5.63 -20.53 49.53
C GLY A 239 -5.12 -21.98 49.53
N ALA A 240 -5.84 -22.92 48.91
CA ALA A 240 -5.30 -24.26 48.64
C ALA A 240 -4.44 -24.25 47.37
N TYR A 241 -3.37 -25.04 47.35
CA TYR A 241 -2.48 -25.10 46.20
C TYR A 241 -1.79 -26.46 46.02
N ILE A 242 -1.39 -26.71 44.76
CA ILE A 242 -0.43 -27.73 44.36
C ILE A 242 0.73 -27.00 43.69
N ARG A 243 1.94 -27.26 44.16
CA ARG A 243 3.15 -26.63 43.63
C ARG A 243 4.19 -27.69 43.28
N ILE A 244 4.76 -27.58 42.09
CA ILE A 244 5.81 -28.47 41.58
C ILE A 244 7.03 -27.61 41.26
N LYS A 245 8.13 -27.80 41.98
CA LYS A 245 9.38 -27.04 41.79
C LYS A 245 10.59 -27.86 42.21
N GLY A 246 11.67 -27.82 41.43
CA GLY A 246 12.94 -28.45 41.81
C GLY A 246 12.87 -29.96 42.05
N GLY A 247 11.90 -30.65 41.41
CA GLY A 247 11.65 -32.08 41.64
C GLY A 247 10.80 -32.40 42.87
N GLU A 248 10.33 -31.39 43.61
CA GLU A 248 9.46 -31.53 44.77
C GLU A 248 8.00 -31.25 44.40
N ILE A 249 7.08 -31.97 45.05
CA ILE A 249 5.64 -31.71 45.00
C ILE A 249 5.19 -31.25 46.39
N GLU A 250 4.62 -30.06 46.46
CA GLU A 250 4.09 -29.45 47.68
C GLU A 250 2.56 -29.35 47.59
N LEU A 251 1.87 -29.91 48.59
CA LEU A 251 0.42 -29.91 48.72
C LEU A 251 0.05 -29.10 49.97
N GLY A 252 -0.50 -27.91 49.78
CA GLY A 252 -0.84 -27.01 50.88
C GLY A 252 -2.33 -26.63 50.88
N ALA A 253 -2.95 -26.61 52.06
CA ALA A 253 -4.31 -26.13 52.23
C ALA A 253 -4.51 -25.54 53.64
N PRO A 254 -5.28 -24.45 53.79
CA PRO A 254 -5.65 -23.92 55.11
C PRO A 254 -6.66 -24.82 55.85
N GLY A 255 -7.36 -25.68 55.13
CA GLY A 255 -8.27 -26.69 55.66
C GLY A 255 -7.65 -28.10 55.63
N ASN A 256 -8.49 -29.10 55.37
CA ASN A 256 -8.05 -30.50 55.29
C ASN A 256 -7.67 -30.90 53.85
N ILE A 257 -6.67 -31.78 53.71
CA ILE A 257 -6.39 -32.50 52.47
C ILE A 257 -7.03 -33.88 52.57
N TYR A 258 -8.03 -34.17 51.72
CA TYR A 258 -8.73 -35.46 51.72
C TYR A 258 -8.16 -36.41 50.67
N HIS A 259 -7.61 -37.55 51.11
CA HIS A 259 -7.26 -38.66 50.23
C HIS A 259 -8.35 -39.74 50.29
N LYS A 260 -9.28 -39.74 49.34
CA LYS A 260 -10.34 -40.76 49.21
C LYS A 260 -9.90 -41.84 48.22
N VAL A 261 -9.08 -42.78 48.68
CA VAL A 261 -8.44 -43.81 47.84
C VAL A 261 -8.52 -45.18 48.49
N ALA A 262 -8.42 -46.24 47.68
CA ALA A 262 -8.39 -47.62 48.19
C ALA A 262 -7.07 -47.95 48.90
N ASN A 263 -5.92 -47.44 48.41
CA ASN A 263 -4.59 -47.65 48.99
C ASN A 263 -3.69 -46.43 48.72
N VAL A 264 -2.74 -46.16 49.61
CA VAL A 264 -1.61 -45.24 49.39
C VAL A 264 -0.32 -46.04 49.52
N GLN A 265 0.52 -46.06 48.48
CA GLN A 265 1.81 -46.74 48.48
C GLN A 265 2.94 -45.73 48.32
N LYS A 266 3.91 -45.76 49.22
CA LYS A 266 5.14 -44.94 49.14
C LYS A 266 6.26 -45.77 48.54
N LEU A 267 6.64 -45.46 47.30
CA LEU A 267 7.74 -46.12 46.56
C LEU A 267 9.02 -45.26 46.60
N GLY A 268 10.11 -45.77 46.00
CA GLY A 268 11.32 -44.99 45.77
C GLY A 268 11.12 -43.83 44.78
N SER A 269 12.11 -42.95 44.66
CA SER A 269 12.05 -41.81 43.74
C SER A 269 12.01 -42.25 42.28
N ALA A 270 11.37 -41.42 41.45
CA ALA A 270 11.30 -41.58 40.00
C ALA A 270 11.53 -40.22 39.33
N SER A 271 11.86 -40.21 38.04
CA SER A 271 12.04 -39.00 37.24
C SER A 271 11.43 -39.20 35.85
N LEU A 272 10.89 -38.13 35.29
CA LEU A 272 10.39 -38.06 33.92
C LEU A 272 11.08 -36.89 33.22
N THR A 273 11.78 -37.15 32.12
CA THR A 273 12.43 -36.13 31.29
C THR A 273 11.67 -35.95 30.00
N THR A 274 10.96 -34.84 29.86
CA THR A 274 10.36 -34.41 28.60
C THR A 274 11.29 -33.37 27.94
N PRO A 275 11.74 -33.57 26.70
CA PRO A 275 12.57 -32.58 26.01
C PRO A 275 11.80 -31.26 25.81
N ALA A 276 12.48 -30.13 26.05
CA ALA A 276 11.90 -28.81 25.81
C ALA A 276 11.57 -28.63 24.32
N THR A 277 10.42 -28.03 24.02
CA THR A 277 10.08 -27.66 22.65
C THR A 277 10.82 -26.37 22.30
N PRO A 278 11.73 -26.37 21.29
CA PRO A 278 12.47 -25.17 20.92
C PRO A 278 11.54 -24.15 20.26
N LEU A 279 11.64 -22.88 20.68
CA LEU A 279 10.97 -21.75 20.03
C LEU A 279 11.87 -21.22 18.90
N PRO A 280 11.41 -21.17 17.64
CA PRO A 280 12.19 -20.63 16.53
C PRO A 280 12.31 -19.10 16.67
N GLY A 281 13.52 -18.55 16.56
CA GLY A 281 13.76 -17.11 16.55
C GLY A 281 13.78 -16.52 15.14
N GLY A 282 13.28 -15.29 14.98
CA GLY A 282 13.42 -14.49 13.75
C GLY A 282 14.28 -13.24 14.00
N TYR A 283 14.87 -12.68 12.94
CA TYR A 283 15.69 -11.45 13.01
C TYR A 283 14.97 -10.28 12.32
N SER A 284 15.10 -9.07 12.85
CA SER A 284 14.54 -7.85 12.25
C SER A 284 15.43 -6.64 12.46
N ALA A 285 15.53 -5.75 11.48
CA ALA A 285 16.22 -4.47 11.60
C ALA A 285 15.50 -3.35 10.83
N SER A 286 15.45 -2.15 11.40
CA SER A 286 14.96 -0.91 10.77
C SER A 286 15.98 0.21 10.93
N TYR A 287 16.04 1.14 9.97
CA TYR A 287 17.01 2.24 9.97
C TYR A 287 16.30 3.61 10.09
N VAL A 288 17.01 4.61 10.60
CA VAL A 288 16.57 6.01 10.57
C VAL A 288 17.44 6.77 9.57
N LEU A 289 16.85 7.23 8.48
CA LEU A 289 17.54 8.02 7.46
C LEU A 289 17.70 9.46 7.94
N LYS A 290 18.95 9.93 7.88
CA LYS A 290 19.34 11.30 8.22
C LYS A 290 20.21 11.88 7.10
N ASN A 291 20.09 13.18 6.88
CA ASN A 291 20.98 13.90 5.98
C ASN A 291 22.35 14.16 6.65
N ASP A 292 23.28 14.77 5.92
CA ASP A 292 24.63 15.10 6.43
C ASP A 292 24.62 16.02 7.66
N ALA A 293 23.55 16.81 7.82
CA ALA A 293 23.32 17.66 9.00
C ALA A 293 22.68 16.91 10.19
N GLN A 294 22.59 15.58 10.14
CA GLN A 294 21.99 14.71 11.16
C GLN A 294 20.49 14.94 11.40
N VAL A 295 19.79 15.56 10.46
CA VAL A 295 18.33 15.78 10.52
C VAL A 295 17.63 14.60 9.85
N ALA A 296 16.56 14.09 10.48
CA ALA A 296 15.75 13.01 9.93
C ALA A 296 15.20 13.39 8.55
N MET A 297 15.19 12.43 7.64
CA MET A 297 14.69 12.59 6.28
C MET A 297 13.31 11.91 6.17
N PRO A 298 12.21 12.62 6.49
CA PRO A 298 10.88 12.06 6.36
C PRO A 298 10.46 11.95 4.89
N PHE A 299 9.56 11.02 4.59
CA PHE A 299 8.96 10.82 3.28
C PHE A 299 9.97 10.67 2.12
N THR A 300 11.13 10.08 2.41
CA THR A 300 12.25 9.89 1.47
C THR A 300 12.28 8.45 0.96
N SER A 301 12.37 8.28 -0.36
CA SER A 301 12.48 6.96 -0.99
C SER A 301 13.81 6.27 -0.65
N TYR A 302 13.76 4.97 -0.39
CA TYR A 302 14.92 4.14 -0.09
C TYR A 302 14.80 2.74 -0.67
N ARG A 303 15.93 2.03 -0.73
CA ARG A 303 16.05 0.63 -1.13
C ARG A 303 17.01 -0.10 -0.17
N ILE A 304 16.56 -1.19 0.44
CA ILE A 304 17.38 -2.10 1.24
C ILE A 304 17.57 -3.39 0.46
N THR A 305 18.81 -3.86 0.33
CA THR A 305 19.14 -5.16 -0.29
C THR A 305 19.78 -6.08 0.75
N THR A 306 19.24 -7.29 0.93
CA THR A 306 19.81 -8.33 1.81
C THR A 306 21.00 -9.02 1.12
N SER A 307 21.84 -9.77 1.84
CA SER A 307 22.94 -10.51 1.18
C SER A 307 22.42 -11.68 0.33
N ALA A 308 21.21 -12.17 0.64
CA ALA A 308 20.48 -13.12 -0.20
C ALA A 308 19.97 -12.49 -1.52
N GLY A 309 20.12 -11.17 -1.70
CA GLY A 309 19.72 -10.44 -2.91
C GLY A 309 18.25 -10.00 -2.93
N GLU A 310 17.53 -10.11 -1.81
CA GLU A 310 16.16 -9.62 -1.70
C GLU A 310 16.16 -8.10 -1.56
N VAL A 311 15.25 -7.44 -2.28
CA VAL A 311 15.21 -5.98 -2.38
C VAL A 311 13.91 -5.46 -1.80
N PHE A 312 14.01 -4.62 -0.76
CA PHE A 312 12.93 -3.93 -0.10
C PHE A 312 12.98 -2.44 -0.43
N SER A 313 12.02 -1.93 -1.18
CA SER A 313 11.91 -0.51 -1.47
C SER A 313 10.76 0.12 -0.70
N GLY A 314 10.95 1.34 -0.22
CA GLY A 314 9.93 2.03 0.55
C GLY A 314 10.19 3.53 0.64
N VAL A 315 9.34 4.21 1.41
CA VAL A 315 9.44 5.63 1.72
C VAL A 315 9.47 5.76 3.23
N THR A 316 10.33 6.62 3.78
CA THR A 316 10.42 6.78 5.24
C THR A 316 9.17 7.39 5.84
N ASP A 317 8.90 7.05 7.10
CA ASP A 317 7.83 7.68 7.88
C ASP A 317 8.14 9.15 8.23
N LYS A 318 7.23 9.79 8.97
CA LYS A 318 7.37 11.17 9.45
C LYS A 318 8.60 11.43 10.33
N ASP A 319 9.17 10.37 10.93
CA ASP A 319 10.33 10.43 11.82
C ASP A 319 11.62 9.98 11.07
N GLY A 320 11.54 9.74 9.75
CA GLY A 320 12.64 9.32 8.91
C GLY A 320 12.98 7.83 9.01
N LYS A 321 12.11 6.99 9.59
CA LYS A 321 12.37 5.55 9.74
C LYS A 321 11.99 4.76 8.50
N THR A 322 12.80 3.75 8.16
CA THR A 322 12.46 2.72 7.17
C THR A 322 11.49 1.70 7.79
N MET A 323 10.83 0.90 6.95
CA MET A 323 10.19 -0.33 7.41
C MET A 323 11.26 -1.27 7.98
N ALA A 324 10.89 -2.16 8.93
CA ALA A 324 11.81 -3.22 9.31
C ALA A 324 11.88 -4.28 8.21
N VAL A 325 13.11 -4.73 7.96
CA VAL A 325 13.40 -5.90 7.14
C VAL A 325 13.54 -7.10 8.08
N HIS A 326 12.80 -8.16 7.79
CA HIS A 326 12.79 -9.41 8.57
C HIS A 326 13.52 -10.50 7.79
N THR A 327 14.44 -11.22 8.45
CA THR A 327 15.22 -12.32 7.85
C THR A 327 15.24 -13.53 8.78
N LEU A 328 15.45 -14.73 8.20
CA LEU A 328 15.56 -15.98 8.96
C LEU A 328 16.87 -16.08 9.77
N ALA A 329 17.91 -15.37 9.36
CA ALA A 329 19.21 -15.29 10.02
C ALA A 329 19.72 -13.84 10.01
N PRO A 330 20.63 -13.44 10.91
CA PRO A 330 21.20 -12.11 10.87
C PRO A 330 21.98 -11.94 9.56
N ASP A 331 21.73 -10.83 8.86
CA ASP A 331 22.29 -10.59 7.55
C ASP A 331 22.77 -9.14 7.38
N ASN A 332 23.76 -8.91 6.50
CA ASN A 332 24.21 -7.58 6.16
C ASN A 332 23.22 -6.94 5.18
N LEU A 333 22.73 -5.75 5.53
CA LEU A 333 21.78 -4.99 4.72
C LEU A 333 22.51 -3.83 4.03
N LYS A 334 22.35 -3.71 2.71
CA LYS A 334 22.80 -2.56 1.91
C LYS A 334 21.65 -1.58 1.76
N LEU A 335 21.74 -0.39 2.36
CA LEU A 335 20.76 0.69 2.21
C LEU A 335 21.24 1.66 1.13
N GLU A 336 20.38 1.95 0.16
CA GLU A 336 20.61 2.85 -0.94
C GLU A 336 19.48 3.87 -1.01
N LEU A 337 19.83 5.13 -1.22
CA LEU A 337 18.87 6.16 -1.62
C LEU A 337 18.87 6.15 -3.15
N PRO A 338 17.76 5.80 -3.82
CA PRO A 338 17.69 5.93 -5.27
C PRO A 338 17.93 7.41 -5.61
N GLN A 339 19.05 7.71 -6.27
CA GLN A 339 19.25 9.04 -6.83
C GLN A 339 18.21 9.25 -7.94
N SER A 340 17.73 10.49 -8.04
CA SER A 340 16.98 10.98 -9.19
C SER A 340 17.71 10.56 -10.47
N GLU A 341 17.00 10.00 -11.46
CA GLU A 341 17.64 9.56 -12.71
C GLU A 341 18.33 10.75 -13.37
N ASP A 342 19.67 10.70 -13.43
CA ASP A 342 20.48 11.70 -14.13
C ASP A 342 19.97 11.85 -15.57
N TRP A 343 19.79 13.11 -15.98
CA TRP A 343 19.31 13.44 -17.31
C TRP A 343 20.13 14.56 -17.92
N ILE A 344 20.24 14.51 -19.24
CA ILE A 344 20.88 15.56 -20.04
C ILE A 344 19.83 16.15 -21.00
N GLY A 345 19.72 17.48 -20.99
CA GLY A 345 18.83 18.21 -21.87
C GLY A 345 19.57 19.13 -22.84
N PHE A 346 19.03 19.25 -24.05
CA PHE A 346 19.46 20.23 -25.04
C PHE A 346 18.28 21.14 -25.41
N PHE A 347 18.58 22.42 -25.59
CA PHE A 347 17.63 23.45 -25.96
C PHE A 347 18.04 24.05 -27.30
N GLY A 348 17.09 24.14 -28.24
CA GLY A 348 17.30 24.86 -29.49
C GLY A 348 17.47 26.37 -29.26
N PRO A 349 18.33 27.06 -30.01
CA PRO A 349 18.51 28.52 -29.89
C PRO A 349 17.22 29.29 -30.20
N GLU A 350 17.04 30.44 -29.54
CA GLU A 350 15.88 31.31 -29.73
C GLU A 350 15.80 31.82 -31.18
N GLY A 351 14.60 31.78 -31.77
CA GLY A 351 14.32 32.32 -33.10
C GLY A 351 14.14 31.28 -34.22
N MET A 352 14.38 29.99 -33.97
CA MET A 352 14.05 28.88 -34.88
C MET A 352 13.26 27.78 -34.16
N SER A 353 12.33 27.14 -34.86
CA SER A 353 11.62 25.96 -34.34
C SER A 353 12.39 24.69 -34.71
N TYR A 354 12.67 23.89 -33.69
CA TYR A 354 13.29 22.56 -33.77
C TYR A 354 12.29 21.44 -33.46
N GLU A 355 11.02 21.77 -33.15
CA GLU A 355 9.99 20.80 -32.80
C GLU A 355 9.92 19.64 -33.82
N GLY A 356 10.01 18.42 -33.32
CA GLY A 356 9.94 17.19 -34.13
C GLY A 356 11.23 16.81 -34.86
N ILE A 357 12.27 17.65 -34.87
CA ILE A 357 13.58 17.30 -35.44
C ILE A 357 14.19 16.16 -34.62
N ALA A 358 14.62 15.10 -35.32
CA ALA A 358 15.32 13.99 -34.69
C ALA A 358 16.77 14.35 -34.42
N CYS A 359 17.29 13.89 -33.30
CA CYS A 359 18.68 14.11 -32.93
C CYS A 359 19.31 12.87 -32.31
N LYS A 360 20.64 12.79 -32.45
CA LYS A 360 21.47 11.75 -31.84
C LYS A 360 22.52 12.42 -30.97
N ALA A 361 22.52 12.11 -29.68
CA ALA A 361 23.53 12.55 -28.73
C ALA A 361 24.53 11.41 -28.50
N THR A 362 25.79 11.64 -28.84
CA THR A 362 26.90 10.71 -28.58
C THR A 362 27.59 11.11 -27.28
N MET A 363 27.69 10.18 -26.35
CA MET A 363 28.31 10.36 -25.04
C MET A 363 29.81 10.02 -25.09
N ASP A 364 30.56 10.46 -24.07
CA ASP A 364 32.00 10.22 -23.92
C ASP A 364 32.39 8.75 -23.77
N ASP A 365 31.46 7.91 -23.28
CA ASP A 365 31.59 6.45 -23.23
C ASP A 365 31.29 5.74 -24.57
N GLY A 366 30.92 6.51 -25.61
CA GLY A 366 30.57 6.00 -26.94
C GLY A 366 29.11 5.56 -27.09
N SER A 367 28.28 5.68 -26.05
CA SER A 367 26.83 5.43 -26.16
C SER A 367 26.14 6.50 -27.01
N VAL A 368 25.09 6.11 -27.74
CA VAL A 368 24.32 7.00 -28.61
C VAL A 368 22.87 6.99 -28.17
N LEU A 369 22.33 8.18 -27.89
CA LEU A 369 20.97 8.39 -27.43
C LEU A 369 20.17 9.09 -28.53
N GLU A 370 19.05 8.51 -28.95
CA GLU A 370 18.20 9.06 -30.00
C GLU A 370 16.96 9.73 -29.41
N GLY A 371 16.64 10.93 -29.89
CA GLY A 371 15.58 11.77 -29.33
C GLY A 371 14.94 12.66 -30.39
N ARG A 372 13.86 13.33 -30.00
CA ARG A 372 13.23 14.38 -30.79
C ARG A 372 12.97 15.58 -29.91
N PHE A 373 13.14 16.76 -30.47
CA PHE A 373 12.79 18.01 -29.81
C PHE A 373 11.26 18.12 -29.66
N ASP A 374 10.81 18.55 -28.49
CA ASP A 374 9.41 18.84 -28.18
C ASP A 374 8.97 20.22 -28.67
N ALA A 375 7.72 20.57 -28.40
CA ALA A 375 7.11 21.85 -28.78
C ALA A 375 7.78 23.07 -28.11
N ASP A 376 8.56 22.87 -27.05
CA ASP A 376 9.33 23.92 -26.37
C ASP A 376 10.78 23.99 -26.90
N ASN A 377 11.08 23.32 -28.02
CA ASN A 377 12.43 23.14 -28.55
C ASN A 377 13.40 22.48 -27.56
N LYS A 378 12.93 21.50 -26.78
CA LYS A 378 13.75 20.75 -25.82
C LYS A 378 13.82 19.29 -26.18
N VAL A 379 14.98 18.68 -26.00
CA VAL A 379 15.12 17.21 -26.01
C VAL A 379 15.78 16.80 -24.70
N ARG A 380 15.24 15.75 -24.07
CA ARG A 380 15.71 15.23 -22.79
C ARG A 380 16.04 13.76 -22.94
N PHE A 381 17.24 13.38 -22.55
CA PHE A 381 17.68 12.00 -22.49
C PHE A 381 17.79 11.57 -21.03
N THR A 382 17.24 10.40 -20.73
CA THR A 382 17.29 9.73 -19.42
C THR A 382 18.09 8.44 -19.56
N SER A 383 18.47 7.81 -18.44
CA SER A 383 19.31 6.59 -18.45
C SER A 383 20.68 6.79 -19.11
N ILE A 384 21.33 7.92 -18.84
CA ILE A 384 22.68 8.20 -19.36
C ILE A 384 23.73 7.32 -18.68
N THR A 385 24.65 6.73 -19.46
CA THR A 385 25.79 5.96 -18.93
C THR A 385 27.10 6.74 -18.95
N GLY A 386 27.22 7.73 -19.84
CA GLY A 386 28.37 8.63 -19.95
C GLY A 386 28.26 9.89 -19.10
N SER A 387 29.40 10.48 -18.76
CA SER A 387 29.48 11.70 -17.92
C SER A 387 29.28 12.98 -18.74
N SER A 388 29.55 12.92 -20.04
CA SER A 388 29.44 14.06 -20.94
C SER A 388 28.97 13.70 -22.34
N CYS A 389 28.14 14.56 -22.93
CA CYS A 389 27.84 14.47 -24.36
C CYS A 389 28.95 15.16 -25.14
N ILE A 390 29.53 14.44 -26.10
CA ILE A 390 30.65 14.89 -26.93
C ILE A 390 30.21 15.32 -28.34
N ALA A 391 29.04 14.88 -28.81
CA ALA A 391 28.47 15.31 -30.08
C ALA A 391 26.93 15.24 -30.08
N LEU A 392 26.28 16.22 -30.71
CA LEU A 392 24.84 16.21 -30.98
C LEU A 392 24.62 16.41 -32.48
N GLU A 393 24.01 15.42 -33.14
CA GLU A 393 23.68 15.43 -34.56
C GLU A 393 22.17 15.64 -34.75
N LEU A 394 21.78 16.48 -35.70
CA LEU A 394 20.37 16.73 -36.06
C LEU A 394 20.09 16.12 -37.44
N GLU A 395 19.05 15.30 -37.56
CA GLU A 395 18.64 14.70 -38.83
C GLU A 395 17.71 15.63 -39.60
N GLY A 396 18.01 15.88 -40.89
CA GLY A 396 17.09 16.55 -41.83
C GLY A 396 17.28 18.05 -42.03
N LEU A 397 18.34 18.68 -41.50
CA LEU A 397 18.73 20.04 -41.87
C LEU A 397 19.59 20.01 -43.14
N ASP A 398 19.05 20.55 -44.25
CA ASP A 398 19.72 20.60 -45.55
C ASP A 398 20.97 21.51 -45.49
N ARG A 399 22.09 21.04 -46.07
CA ARG A 399 23.43 21.67 -46.00
C ARG A 399 23.57 22.94 -46.86
N SER A 400 22.58 23.82 -46.90
CA SER A 400 22.61 25.02 -47.75
C SER A 400 22.18 26.30 -47.06
N GLU A 401 22.59 26.52 -45.81
CA GLU A 401 22.76 27.87 -45.24
C GLU A 401 23.97 27.84 -44.30
N GLU A 402 24.93 28.74 -44.51
CA GLU A 402 26.08 28.94 -43.64
C GLU A 402 25.62 29.36 -42.24
N LEU A 403 25.51 28.41 -41.31
CA LEU A 403 25.51 28.66 -39.88
C LEU A 403 26.65 27.85 -39.27
N PRO A 404 27.80 28.46 -38.96
CA PRO A 404 28.81 27.78 -38.18
C PRO A 404 28.21 27.47 -36.80
N SER A 405 28.05 26.18 -36.50
CA SER A 405 27.87 25.62 -35.15
C SER A 405 26.48 25.67 -34.48
N ALA A 406 25.39 25.27 -35.17
CA ALA A 406 24.10 25.04 -34.49
C ALA A 406 24.19 24.06 -33.30
N ALA A 407 25.10 23.06 -33.36
CA ALA A 407 25.39 22.16 -32.24
C ALA A 407 26.21 22.80 -31.10
N ALA A 408 27.02 23.83 -31.36
CA ALA A 408 27.79 24.52 -30.32
C ALA A 408 27.00 25.66 -29.62
N ALA A 409 25.89 26.09 -30.23
CA ALA A 409 24.99 27.11 -29.67
C ALA A 409 23.90 26.55 -28.74
N MET A 410 23.72 25.23 -28.67
CA MET A 410 22.74 24.61 -27.77
C MET A 410 23.26 24.58 -26.32
N ILE A 411 22.47 25.13 -25.40
CA ILE A 411 22.81 25.13 -23.97
C ILE A 411 22.60 23.72 -23.43
N ARG A 412 23.67 23.11 -22.92
CA ARG A 412 23.62 21.85 -22.18
C ARG A 412 23.17 22.14 -20.74
N THR A 413 22.12 21.49 -20.29
CA THR A 413 21.76 21.47 -18.86
C THR A 413 21.88 20.03 -18.35
N LEU A 414 22.75 19.83 -17.37
CA LEU A 414 22.77 18.65 -16.51
C LEU A 414 21.85 18.94 -15.34
N GLY A 415 20.85 18.09 -15.12
CA GLY A 415 20.07 18.10 -13.88
C GLY A 415 20.36 16.85 -13.09
N GLU A 416 20.83 17.04 -11.86
CA GLU A 416 20.87 16.01 -10.80
C GLU A 416 19.45 15.73 -10.26
#